data_AF-A0A1Y3QD66-F1
#
_entry.id   AF-A0A1Y3QD66-F1
#
_cell.length_a   1.000
_cell.length_b   1.000
_cell.length_c   1.000
_cell.angle_alpha   90.00
_cell.angle_beta   90.00
_cell.angle_gamma   90.00
#
_symmetry.space_group_name_H-M   'P 1'
#
loop_
_entity.id
_entity.type
_entity.pdbx_description
1 polymer ?
#
loop_
_entity_poly.entity_id
_entity_poly.type
_entity_poly.pdbx_seq_one_letter_code
_entity_poly.pdbx_strand_id
1 'polypeptide(L)'
;MNEQPGQTEQRKGRIQLLGLLDLRDVKSVEELRHIEQISLVGAVLLSDDFQGSIASIPMDRVGAIVKVPAGSRVNHIAGTMQAGGGLLEQPAADGSDILLVTGELLITSPFRSVAYRQVIVTGQMFIPRESESVLAPHVTQTSGLIVPCDHRNPRMFFGQGRFGKLFFEMMKDPVTLILFGEYVFEADVTPELLREKTSEILLLGMIRAEDQKLVPALQALTTLQQGAILPASGPGDGLNDWFGRH
;
A
#
# COMPACT_ATOMS: atom_id res chain seq x y z
N MET A 1 11.92 -61.20 10.78
CA MET A 1 10.77 -60.38 10.34
C MET A 1 10.17 -59.80 11.61
N ASN A 2 10.42 -58.52 11.88
CA ASN A 2 9.66 -57.74 12.86
C ASN A 2 9.82 -56.27 12.45
N GLU A 3 8.73 -55.74 11.94
CA GLU A 3 8.59 -54.39 11.41
C GLU A 3 8.77 -53.37 12.53
N GLN A 4 9.63 -52.38 12.30
CA GLN A 4 9.64 -51.15 13.09
C GLN A 4 8.44 -50.31 12.66
N PRO A 5 7.53 -49.90 13.56
CA PRO A 5 6.51 -48.94 13.21
C PRO A 5 7.18 -47.58 13.01
N GLY A 6 7.25 -47.15 11.75
CA GLY A 6 7.67 -45.82 11.37
C GLY A 6 6.74 -44.78 11.99
N GLN A 7 7.24 -44.09 13.01
CA GLN A 7 6.68 -42.83 13.47
C GLN A 7 6.89 -41.81 12.35
N THR A 8 5.87 -41.58 11.53
CA THR A 8 5.80 -40.39 10.70
C THR A 8 5.49 -39.22 11.63
N GLU A 9 6.52 -38.66 12.26
CA GLU A 9 6.43 -37.32 12.85
C GLU A 9 6.02 -36.37 11.71
N GLN A 10 4.73 -36.03 11.68
CA GLN A 10 4.22 -34.92 10.87
C GLN A 10 4.88 -33.65 11.41
N ARG A 11 5.98 -33.25 10.76
CA ARG A 11 6.68 -32.00 11.05
C ARG A 11 5.69 -30.86 10.92
N LYS A 12 5.39 -30.22 12.04
CA LYS A 12 4.65 -28.97 12.03
C LYS A 12 5.46 -27.93 11.24
N GLY A 13 4.78 -27.16 10.41
CA GLY A 13 5.39 -26.27 9.42
C GLY A 13 5.59 -24.85 9.95
N ARG A 14 6.69 -24.22 9.55
CA ARG A 14 6.88 -22.76 9.66
C ARG A 14 6.62 -22.13 8.30
N ILE A 15 5.76 -21.14 8.25
CA ILE A 15 5.43 -20.42 7.02
C ILE A 15 6.06 -19.03 7.09
N GLN A 16 6.84 -18.66 6.07
CA GLN A 16 7.52 -17.38 6.07
C GLN A 16 7.79 -16.80 4.67
N LEU A 17 8.05 -15.49 4.61
CA LEU A 17 8.49 -14.76 3.42
C LEU A 17 7.44 -14.74 2.29
N LEU A 18 6.19 -14.39 2.61
CA LEU A 18 5.10 -14.33 1.65
C LEU A 18 4.47 -12.92 1.60
N GLY A 19 4.13 -12.44 0.41
CA GLY A 19 3.31 -11.22 0.27
C GLY A 19 1.88 -11.44 0.78
N LEU A 20 1.29 -12.58 0.40
CA LEU A 20 -0.02 -13.04 0.85
C LEU A 20 0.07 -14.53 1.19
N LEU A 21 -0.40 -14.90 2.38
CA LEU A 21 -0.67 -16.28 2.76
C LEU A 21 -2.18 -16.53 2.71
N ASP A 22 -2.65 -17.29 1.73
CA ASP A 22 -4.08 -17.65 1.61
C ASP A 22 -4.36 -18.96 2.35
N LEU A 23 -5.16 -18.88 3.41
CA LEU A 23 -5.59 -20.00 4.25
C LEU A 23 -7.09 -20.28 4.07
N ARG A 24 -7.75 -19.75 3.05
CA ARG A 24 -9.21 -19.96 2.86
C ARG A 24 -9.58 -21.41 2.54
N ASP A 25 -8.65 -22.17 1.95
CA ASP A 25 -8.87 -23.58 1.59
C ASP A 25 -8.62 -24.56 2.75
N VAL A 26 -8.22 -24.06 3.91
CA VAL A 26 -8.09 -24.85 5.14
C VAL A 26 -9.46 -25.41 5.51
N LYS A 27 -9.54 -26.73 5.71
CA LYS A 27 -10.83 -27.43 5.90
C LYS A 27 -11.21 -27.61 7.35
N SER A 28 -10.25 -27.48 8.27
CA SER A 28 -10.47 -27.74 9.69
C SER A 28 -9.51 -26.96 10.59
N VAL A 29 -9.88 -26.84 11.86
CA VAL A 29 -9.01 -26.24 12.88
C VAL A 29 -7.76 -27.10 13.11
N GLU A 30 -7.90 -28.42 12.97
CA GLU A 30 -6.80 -29.38 13.05
C GLU A 30 -5.71 -29.10 12.02
N GLU A 31 -6.07 -28.71 10.80
CA GLU A 31 -5.11 -28.31 9.77
C GLU A 31 -4.27 -27.09 10.20
N LEU A 32 -4.90 -26.09 10.85
CA LEU A 32 -4.19 -24.92 11.37
C LEU A 32 -3.22 -25.26 12.51
N ARG A 33 -3.51 -26.29 13.31
CA ARG A 33 -2.63 -26.73 14.42
C ARG A 33 -1.30 -27.30 13.93
N HIS A 34 -1.20 -27.65 12.64
CA HIS A 34 0.07 -28.06 12.04
C HIS A 34 0.98 -26.88 11.68
N ILE A 35 0.51 -25.64 11.79
CA ILE A 35 1.32 -24.43 11.60
C ILE A 35 1.93 -24.04 12.96
N GLU A 36 3.26 -24.12 13.09
CA GLU A 36 3.95 -23.72 14.32
C GLU A 36 4.09 -22.21 14.46
N GLN A 37 4.27 -21.53 13.33
CA GLN A 37 4.58 -20.12 13.30
C GLN A 37 4.33 -19.57 11.89
N ILE A 38 3.84 -18.33 11.84
CA ILE A 38 3.78 -17.52 10.63
C ILE A 38 4.70 -16.31 10.84
N SER A 39 5.66 -16.09 9.94
CA SER A 39 6.56 -14.94 10.07
C SER A 39 6.89 -14.25 8.76
N LEU A 40 7.11 -12.93 8.78
CA LEU A 40 7.45 -12.16 7.58
C LEU A 40 6.41 -12.35 6.45
N VAL A 41 5.14 -12.11 6.80
CA VAL A 41 4.02 -12.24 5.85
C VAL A 41 3.31 -10.90 5.73
N GLY A 42 3.12 -10.40 4.51
CA GLY A 42 2.43 -9.13 4.28
C GLY A 42 0.98 -9.16 4.77
N ALA A 43 0.20 -10.13 4.28
CA ALA A 43 -1.15 -10.38 4.75
C ALA A 43 -1.45 -11.88 4.84
N VAL A 44 -2.28 -12.27 5.81
CA VAL A 44 -2.86 -13.61 5.92
C VAL A 44 -4.33 -13.51 5.59
N LEU A 45 -4.78 -14.18 4.53
CA LEU A 45 -6.18 -14.24 4.13
C LEU A 45 -6.83 -15.50 4.72
N LEU A 46 -7.94 -15.33 5.42
CA LEU A 46 -8.59 -16.38 6.19
C LEU A 46 -10.10 -16.34 6.00
N SER A 47 -10.75 -17.51 6.06
CA SER A 47 -12.21 -17.55 6.19
C SER A 47 -12.65 -17.15 7.61
N ASP A 48 -13.77 -16.41 7.72
CA ASP A 48 -14.34 -15.99 9.02
C ASP A 48 -14.55 -17.17 9.99
N ASP A 49 -14.79 -18.38 9.48
CA ASP A 49 -14.98 -19.61 10.27
C ASP A 49 -13.78 -19.97 11.16
N PHE A 50 -12.59 -19.48 10.82
CA PHE A 50 -11.34 -19.82 11.52
C PHE A 50 -10.77 -18.66 12.35
N GLN A 51 -11.50 -17.56 12.51
CA GLN A 51 -11.00 -16.37 13.20
C GLN A 51 -10.51 -16.66 14.64
N GLY A 52 -11.20 -17.55 15.38
CA GLY A 52 -10.77 -17.91 16.73
C GLY A 52 -9.51 -18.79 16.76
N SER A 53 -9.32 -19.60 15.72
CA SER A 53 -8.26 -20.60 15.65
C SER A 53 -6.91 -20.00 15.26
N ILE A 54 -6.91 -18.98 14.40
CA ILE A 54 -5.67 -18.34 13.93
C ILE A 54 -4.89 -17.66 15.07
N ALA A 55 -5.58 -17.21 16.12
CA ALA A 55 -4.96 -16.57 17.29
C ALA A 55 -4.05 -17.51 18.09
N SER A 56 -4.18 -18.83 17.91
CA SER A 56 -3.32 -19.82 18.55
C SER A 56 -1.97 -20.03 17.87
N ILE A 57 -1.80 -19.48 16.66
CA ILE A 57 -0.57 -19.60 15.87
C ILE A 57 0.33 -18.40 16.19
N PRO A 58 1.55 -18.61 16.72
CA PRO A 58 2.54 -17.55 16.89
C PRO A 58 2.79 -16.78 15.58
N MET A 59 2.72 -15.44 15.65
CA MET A 59 2.95 -14.55 14.52
C MET A 59 4.11 -13.58 14.80
N ASP A 60 5.06 -13.48 13.86
CA ASP A 60 6.16 -12.49 13.91
C ASP A 60 6.18 -11.68 12.60
N ARG A 61 6.06 -10.35 12.67
CA ARG A 61 6.06 -9.48 11.47
C ARG A 61 5.04 -9.92 10.41
N VAL A 62 3.79 -10.09 10.85
CA VAL A 62 2.62 -10.25 9.98
C VAL A 62 1.95 -8.89 9.84
N GLY A 63 1.79 -8.40 8.60
CA GLY A 63 1.27 -7.05 8.36
C GLY A 63 -0.23 -6.93 8.61
N ALA A 64 -1.02 -7.90 8.16
CA ALA A 64 -2.46 -7.93 8.36
C ALA A 64 -3.01 -9.36 8.42
N ILE A 65 -4.11 -9.55 9.15
CA ILE A 65 -4.99 -10.72 9.01
C ILE A 65 -6.27 -10.22 8.36
N VAL A 66 -6.50 -10.65 7.12
CA VAL A 66 -7.67 -10.32 6.32
C VAL A 66 -8.67 -11.45 6.43
N LYS A 67 -9.90 -11.12 6.79
CA LYS A 67 -10.96 -12.12 6.92
C LYS A 67 -11.98 -11.95 5.81
N VAL A 68 -12.46 -13.06 5.26
CA VAL A 68 -13.52 -13.05 4.25
C VAL A 68 -14.56 -14.13 4.56
N PRO A 69 -15.83 -13.93 4.16
CA PRO A 69 -16.85 -14.96 4.31
C PRO A 69 -16.46 -16.25 3.59
N ALA A 70 -16.77 -17.41 4.18
CA ALA A 70 -16.51 -18.72 3.57
C ALA A 70 -17.10 -18.82 2.15
N GLY A 71 -16.34 -19.43 1.23
CA GLY A 71 -16.76 -19.62 -0.16
C GLY A 71 -16.76 -18.36 -1.03
N SER A 72 -16.38 -17.19 -0.49
CA SER A 72 -16.32 -15.95 -1.28
C SER A 72 -15.23 -16.02 -2.35
N ARG A 73 -15.57 -15.56 -3.56
CA ARG A 73 -14.57 -15.28 -4.59
C ARG A 73 -13.82 -13.99 -4.25
N VAL A 74 -12.50 -14.05 -4.28
CA VAL A 74 -11.61 -12.90 -4.01
C VAL A 74 -10.83 -12.59 -5.28
N ASN A 75 -11.03 -11.38 -5.79
CA ASN A 75 -10.22 -10.80 -6.85
C ASN A 75 -9.07 -10.06 -6.18
N HIS A 76 -7.86 -10.58 -6.36
CA HIS A 76 -6.67 -10.11 -5.67
C HIS A 76 -5.80 -9.27 -6.61
N ILE A 77 -5.53 -8.02 -6.22
CA ILE A 77 -4.55 -7.15 -6.84
C ILE A 77 -3.36 -7.04 -5.89
N ALA A 78 -2.17 -7.36 -6.41
CA ALA A 78 -0.94 -7.38 -5.61
C ALA A 78 0.15 -6.50 -6.21
N GLY A 79 0.99 -5.94 -5.35
CA GLY A 79 2.10 -5.07 -5.74
C GLY A 79 1.63 -3.66 -6.12
N THR A 80 2.35 -3.03 -7.03
CA THR A 80 2.05 -1.68 -7.51
C THR A 80 1.27 -1.74 -8.83
N MET A 81 0.11 -1.10 -8.88
CA MET A 81 -0.75 -1.05 -10.07
C MET A 81 -1.37 0.34 -10.28
N GLN A 82 -1.53 0.73 -11.55
CA GLN A 82 -2.28 1.91 -11.97
C GLN A 82 -3.41 1.48 -12.90
N ALA A 83 -4.63 1.95 -12.64
CA ALA A 83 -5.81 1.60 -13.43
C ALA A 83 -6.81 2.77 -13.49
N GLY A 84 -7.70 2.78 -14.49
CA GLY A 84 -8.84 3.71 -14.51
C GLY A 84 -9.95 3.26 -13.55
N GLY A 85 -10.89 4.17 -13.27
CA GLY A 85 -12.07 3.92 -12.43
C GLY A 85 -12.92 2.73 -12.87
N GLY A 86 -12.89 2.40 -14.17
CA GLY A 86 -13.57 1.22 -14.72
C GLY A 86 -13.16 -0.11 -14.06
N LEU A 87 -11.98 -0.19 -13.43
CA LEU A 87 -11.57 -1.37 -12.63
C LEU A 87 -12.58 -1.69 -11.52
N LEU A 88 -13.17 -0.65 -10.91
CA LEU A 88 -14.13 -0.78 -9.81
C LEU A 88 -15.57 -0.92 -10.30
N GLU A 89 -15.85 -0.57 -11.55
CA GLU A 89 -17.19 -0.59 -12.15
C GLU A 89 -17.48 -1.86 -12.95
N GLN A 90 -16.45 -2.64 -13.30
CA GLN A 90 -16.63 -3.89 -14.03
C GLN A 90 -17.24 -4.97 -13.13
N PRO A 91 -18.42 -5.52 -13.48
CA PRO A 91 -19.09 -6.50 -12.66
C PRO A 91 -18.41 -7.87 -12.72
N ALA A 92 -18.33 -8.53 -11.56
CA ALA A 92 -18.40 -9.98 -11.50
C ALA A 92 -19.84 -10.40 -11.85
N ALA A 93 -20.01 -11.57 -12.48
CA ALA A 93 -21.30 -12.01 -13.04
C ALA A 93 -22.51 -11.98 -12.06
N ASP A 94 -22.25 -11.94 -10.75
CA ASP A 94 -23.26 -11.89 -9.68
C ASP A 94 -23.03 -10.78 -8.63
N GLY A 95 -22.02 -9.92 -8.79
CA GLY A 95 -21.69 -8.85 -7.84
C GLY A 95 -21.26 -9.33 -6.43
N SER A 96 -20.92 -10.62 -6.27
CA SER A 96 -20.58 -11.22 -4.97
C SER A 96 -19.08 -11.14 -4.62
N ASP A 97 -18.25 -10.77 -5.60
CA ASP A 97 -16.80 -10.77 -5.47
C ASP A 97 -16.28 -9.73 -4.45
N ILE A 98 -15.20 -10.11 -3.78
CA ILE A 98 -14.43 -9.26 -2.89
C ILE A 98 -13.17 -8.80 -3.62
N LEU A 99 -12.93 -7.49 -3.66
CA LEU A 99 -11.65 -6.94 -4.09
C LEU A 99 -10.68 -6.91 -2.91
N LEU A 100 -9.56 -7.63 -3.01
CA LEU A 100 -8.45 -7.53 -2.08
C LEU A 100 -7.29 -6.82 -2.78
N VAL A 101 -6.84 -5.70 -2.24
CA VAL A 101 -5.66 -4.95 -2.71
C VAL A 101 -4.54 -5.12 -1.69
N THR A 102 -3.43 -5.77 -2.08
CA THR A 102 -2.20 -5.83 -1.27
C THR A 102 -1.07 -5.06 -1.96
N GLY A 103 -0.63 -3.93 -1.41
CA GLY A 103 0.36 -3.04 -2.03
C GLY A 103 -0.25 -1.69 -2.44
N GLU A 104 0.21 -1.12 -3.55
CA GLU A 104 -0.18 0.23 -4.00
C GLU A 104 -1.10 0.17 -5.23
N LEU A 105 -2.30 0.74 -5.12
CA LEU A 105 -3.23 0.89 -6.25
C LEU A 105 -3.56 2.35 -6.49
N LEU A 106 -3.30 2.85 -7.70
CA LEU A 106 -3.70 4.18 -8.14
C LEU A 106 -4.85 4.11 -9.14
N ILE A 107 -5.97 4.72 -8.78
CA ILE A 107 -7.12 4.92 -9.68
C ILE A 107 -7.01 6.29 -10.35
N THR A 108 -6.94 6.32 -11.68
CA THR A 108 -6.61 7.52 -12.46
C THR A 108 -7.81 8.25 -13.04
N SER A 109 -9.02 7.70 -12.91
CA SER A 109 -10.23 8.35 -13.38
C SER A 109 -11.38 8.10 -12.41
N PRO A 110 -12.31 9.05 -12.25
CA PRO A 110 -13.46 8.89 -11.38
C PRO A 110 -14.30 7.66 -11.74
N PHE A 111 -14.92 7.07 -10.74
CA PHE A 111 -15.94 6.03 -10.84
C PHE A 111 -17.20 6.44 -10.08
N ARG A 112 -18.35 5.91 -10.50
CA ARG A 112 -19.70 6.24 -10.01
C ARG A 112 -20.36 5.10 -9.25
N SER A 113 -19.86 3.88 -9.38
CA SER A 113 -20.28 2.72 -8.62
C SER A 113 -19.08 1.83 -8.28
N VAL A 114 -19.28 0.94 -7.31
CA VAL A 114 -18.35 -0.16 -7.03
C VAL A 114 -19.12 -1.46 -7.22
N ALA A 115 -18.66 -2.29 -8.15
CA ALA A 115 -19.30 -3.56 -8.49
C ALA A 115 -18.90 -4.71 -7.53
N TYR A 116 -17.93 -4.46 -6.65
CA TYR A 116 -17.52 -5.39 -5.60
C TYR A 116 -18.41 -5.28 -4.38
N ARG A 117 -18.77 -6.43 -3.79
CA ARG A 117 -19.50 -6.47 -2.53
C ARG A 117 -18.68 -5.87 -1.40
N GLN A 118 -17.37 -6.13 -1.41
CA GLN A 118 -16.43 -5.64 -0.42
C GLN A 118 -15.12 -5.25 -1.09
N VAL A 119 -14.50 -4.19 -0.57
CA VAL A 119 -13.14 -3.77 -0.89
C VAL A 119 -12.32 -3.86 0.39
N ILE A 120 -11.21 -4.58 0.32
CA ILE A 120 -10.26 -4.74 1.40
C ILE A 120 -8.91 -4.21 0.91
N VAL A 121 -8.32 -3.30 1.68
CA VAL A 121 -7.03 -2.68 1.33
C VAL A 121 -5.99 -3.01 2.39
N THR A 122 -4.90 -3.64 1.97
CA THR A 122 -3.69 -3.92 2.77
C THR A 122 -2.50 -3.25 2.06
N GLY A 123 -2.28 -1.97 2.35
CA GLY A 123 -1.35 -1.11 1.61
C GLY A 123 -1.94 0.27 1.36
N GLN A 124 -1.68 0.85 0.19
CA GLN A 124 -2.14 2.19 -0.17
C GLN A 124 -3.04 2.15 -1.40
N MET A 125 -4.19 2.80 -1.32
CA MET A 125 -5.06 3.02 -2.47
C MET A 125 -5.26 4.52 -2.68
N PHE A 126 -4.89 5.02 -3.85
CA PHE A 126 -5.08 6.41 -4.24
C PHE A 126 -6.28 6.50 -5.18
N ILE A 127 -7.23 7.36 -4.87
CA ILE A 127 -8.47 7.48 -5.64
C ILE A 127 -8.77 8.92 -6.02
N PRO A 128 -9.50 9.17 -7.11
CA PRO A 128 -10.07 10.47 -7.40
C PRO A 128 -10.90 10.94 -6.20
N ARG A 129 -10.65 12.16 -5.75
CA ARG A 129 -11.32 12.75 -4.59
C ARG A 129 -12.84 12.69 -4.67
N GLU A 130 -13.39 12.87 -5.86
CA GLU A 130 -14.84 12.81 -6.13
C GLU A 130 -15.45 11.41 -6.02
N SER A 131 -14.63 10.35 -5.96
CA SER A 131 -15.09 8.96 -5.86
C SER A 131 -15.00 8.39 -4.45
N GLU A 132 -14.50 9.17 -3.47
CA GLU A 132 -14.40 8.75 -2.08
C GLU A 132 -15.74 8.31 -1.50
N SER A 133 -16.80 9.11 -1.68
CA SER A 133 -18.13 8.78 -1.16
C SER A 133 -18.76 7.56 -1.84
N VAL A 134 -18.28 7.21 -3.04
CA VAL A 134 -18.72 6.03 -3.78
C VAL A 134 -18.01 4.77 -3.26
N LEU A 135 -16.72 4.88 -2.93
CA LEU A 135 -15.92 3.75 -2.43
C LEU A 135 -16.22 3.42 -0.97
N ALA A 136 -16.34 4.43 -0.12
CA ALA A 136 -16.35 4.28 1.34
C ALA A 136 -17.35 3.22 1.86
N PRO A 137 -18.59 3.12 1.35
CA PRO A 137 -19.54 2.09 1.80
C PRO A 137 -19.11 0.65 1.51
N HIS A 138 -18.20 0.44 0.57
CA HIS A 138 -17.71 -0.88 0.16
C HIS A 138 -16.42 -1.28 0.90
N VAL A 139 -15.73 -0.33 1.56
CA VAL A 139 -14.50 -0.61 2.30
C VAL A 139 -14.84 -1.28 3.62
N THR A 140 -14.53 -2.57 3.75
CA THR A 140 -14.85 -3.34 4.96
C THR A 140 -13.66 -3.53 5.88
N GLN A 141 -12.45 -3.54 5.33
CA GLN A 141 -11.20 -3.70 6.07
C GLN A 141 -10.09 -2.88 5.42
N THR A 142 -9.33 -2.15 6.25
CA THR A 142 -8.17 -1.37 5.80
C THR A 142 -7.01 -1.56 6.77
N SER A 143 -5.89 -2.04 6.25
CA SER A 143 -4.59 -2.05 6.90
C SER A 143 -3.62 -1.24 6.04
N GLY A 144 -3.57 0.07 6.28
CA GLY A 144 -2.85 1.03 5.44
C GLY A 144 -3.68 2.29 5.20
N LEU A 145 -3.64 2.85 4.00
CA LEU A 145 -4.31 4.12 3.67
C LEU A 145 -5.16 4.04 2.40
N ILE A 146 -6.31 4.71 2.43
CA ILE A 146 -7.04 5.10 1.22
C ILE A 146 -6.96 6.62 1.15
N VAL A 147 -6.42 7.14 0.06
CA VAL A 147 -6.05 8.55 -0.10
C VAL A 147 -6.82 9.15 -1.27
N PRO A 148 -7.87 9.95 -1.00
CA PRO A 148 -8.51 10.75 -2.01
C PRO A 148 -7.55 11.86 -2.47
N CYS A 149 -7.26 11.93 -3.76
CA CYS A 149 -6.29 12.85 -4.35
C CYS A 149 -6.80 13.47 -5.66
N ASP A 150 -6.11 14.51 -6.12
CA ASP A 150 -6.26 15.03 -7.46
C ASP A 150 -5.76 13.99 -8.46
N HIS A 151 -6.68 13.47 -9.27
CA HIS A 151 -6.42 12.43 -10.25
C HIS A 151 -5.96 13.00 -11.61
N ARG A 152 -5.76 14.32 -11.73
CA ARG A 152 -5.24 14.94 -12.94
C ARG A 152 -3.74 14.66 -13.09
N ASN A 153 -3.41 13.82 -14.07
CA ASN A 153 -2.03 13.48 -14.44
C ASN A 153 -1.13 13.03 -13.27
N PRO A 154 -1.57 12.05 -12.44
CA PRO A 154 -0.79 11.60 -11.29
C PRO A 154 0.48 10.87 -11.76
N ARG A 155 1.59 11.16 -11.09
CA ARG A 155 2.87 10.50 -11.33
C ARG A 155 3.38 9.90 -10.03
N MET A 156 3.56 8.59 -10.06
CA MET A 156 4.05 7.82 -8.91
C MET A 156 5.53 7.51 -9.09
N PHE A 157 6.33 7.81 -8.07
CA PHE A 157 7.76 7.55 -8.04
C PHE A 157 8.08 6.65 -6.85
N PHE A 158 9.04 5.74 -7.05
CA PHE A 158 9.54 4.84 -6.02
C PHE A 158 11.06 4.95 -5.87
N GLY A 159 11.56 4.77 -4.66
CA GLY A 159 12.98 4.70 -4.36
C GLY A 159 13.60 6.07 -4.13
N GLN A 160 14.58 6.44 -4.95
CA GLN A 160 15.34 7.68 -4.79
C GLN A 160 15.31 8.50 -6.07
N GLY A 161 15.24 9.83 -5.96
CA GLY A 161 15.19 10.69 -7.14
C GLY A 161 15.63 12.13 -6.89
N ARG A 162 15.89 12.84 -7.99
CA ARG A 162 16.23 14.26 -7.98
C ARG A 162 15.35 15.00 -8.98
N PHE A 163 14.78 16.11 -8.54
CA PHE A 163 13.89 16.95 -9.34
C PHE A 163 14.47 18.36 -9.43
N GLY A 164 15.11 18.65 -10.58
CA GLY A 164 15.58 19.99 -10.92
C GLY A 164 14.59 20.77 -11.80
N LYS A 165 14.92 22.01 -12.12
CA LYS A 165 14.08 22.90 -12.95
C LYS A 165 13.62 22.26 -14.25
N LEU A 166 14.54 21.61 -14.98
CA LEU A 166 14.24 20.98 -16.27
C LEU A 166 13.16 19.89 -16.18
N PHE A 167 13.09 19.16 -15.06
CA PHE A 167 12.06 18.15 -14.84
C PHE A 167 10.66 18.78 -14.85
N PHE A 168 10.49 19.92 -14.16
CA PHE A 168 9.22 20.65 -14.09
C PHE A 168 8.89 21.38 -15.40
N GLU A 169 9.88 21.94 -16.10
CA GLU A 169 9.68 22.59 -17.39
C GLU A 169 9.22 21.64 -18.51
N MET A 170 9.57 20.36 -18.41
CA MET A 170 9.08 19.33 -19.35
C MET A 170 7.61 18.97 -19.14
N MET A 171 6.98 19.39 -18.03
CA MET A 171 5.57 19.13 -17.77
C MET A 171 4.69 20.17 -18.47
N LYS A 172 3.81 19.68 -19.34
CA LYS A 172 2.83 20.52 -20.04
C LYS A 172 1.77 21.05 -19.08
N ASP A 173 1.23 20.17 -18.25
CA ASP A 173 0.17 20.46 -17.28
C ASP A 173 0.66 20.20 -15.85
N PRO A 174 0.07 20.84 -14.83
CA PRO A 174 0.36 20.53 -13.43
C PRO A 174 0.13 19.04 -13.13
N VAL A 175 0.96 18.46 -12.26
CA VAL A 175 0.89 17.03 -11.90
C VAL A 175 0.69 16.82 -10.41
N THR A 176 -0.02 15.75 -10.06
CA THR A 176 -0.01 15.20 -8.71
C THR A 176 1.22 14.31 -8.55
N LEU A 177 2.11 14.64 -7.62
CA LEU A 177 3.30 13.85 -7.32
C LEU A 177 3.01 12.89 -6.16
N ILE A 178 3.15 11.59 -6.41
CA ILE A 178 3.03 10.55 -5.38
C ILE A 178 4.41 9.95 -5.16
N LEU A 179 5.01 10.21 -4.01
CA LEU A 179 6.43 10.00 -3.77
C LEU A 179 6.64 8.95 -2.68
N PHE A 180 7.19 7.80 -3.07
CA PHE A 180 7.57 6.71 -2.17
C PHE A 180 9.09 6.61 -2.04
N GLY A 181 9.65 7.09 -0.93
CA GLY A 181 11.08 7.04 -0.67
C GLY A 181 11.72 8.42 -0.52
N GLU A 182 12.92 8.63 -1.05
CA GLU A 182 13.74 9.81 -0.76
C GLU A 182 14.01 10.65 -2.00
N TYR A 183 13.56 11.91 -1.98
CA TYR A 183 13.66 12.81 -3.13
C TYR A 183 14.40 14.08 -2.77
N VAL A 184 15.22 14.57 -3.69
CA VAL A 184 15.87 15.87 -3.59
C VAL A 184 15.24 16.83 -4.59
N PHE A 185 14.79 17.98 -4.12
CA PHE A 185 14.41 19.11 -4.98
C PHE A 185 15.62 20.04 -5.06
N GLU A 186 16.12 20.22 -6.28
CA GLU A 186 17.40 20.90 -6.52
C GLU A 186 17.28 22.41 -6.35
N ALA A 187 18.42 23.08 -6.11
CA ALA A 187 18.46 24.51 -5.83
C ALA A 187 18.01 25.40 -7.01
N ASP A 188 17.91 24.86 -8.22
CA ASP A 188 17.46 25.57 -9.42
C ASP A 188 15.91 25.59 -9.58
N VAL A 189 15.19 24.83 -8.75
CA VAL A 189 13.73 24.86 -8.66
C VAL A 189 13.30 26.11 -7.90
N THR A 190 12.25 26.79 -8.36
CA THR A 190 11.67 27.95 -7.65
C THR A 190 10.32 27.60 -7.03
N PRO A 191 9.91 28.28 -5.93
CA PRO A 191 8.56 28.11 -5.37
C PRO A 191 7.45 28.38 -6.39
N GLU A 192 7.66 29.32 -7.31
CA GLU A 192 6.71 29.68 -8.36
C GLU A 192 6.56 28.52 -9.37
N LEU A 193 7.67 27.95 -9.82
CA LEU A 193 7.66 26.80 -10.73
C LEU A 193 6.97 25.59 -10.09
N LEU A 194 7.21 25.33 -8.80
CA LEU A 194 6.52 24.26 -8.07
C LEU A 194 5.00 24.48 -8.03
N ARG A 195 4.55 25.67 -7.66
CA ARG A 195 3.11 25.98 -7.62
C ARG A 195 2.47 25.93 -9.01
N GLU A 196 3.22 26.26 -10.05
CA GLU A 196 2.75 26.17 -11.43
C GLU A 196 2.64 24.72 -11.91
N LYS A 197 3.64 23.88 -11.60
CA LYS A 197 3.78 22.54 -12.20
C LYS A 197 3.32 21.39 -11.30
N THR A 198 2.99 21.65 -10.05
CA THR A 198 2.56 20.64 -9.09
C THR A 198 1.22 21.03 -8.49
N SER A 199 0.20 20.20 -8.71
CA SER A 199 -1.13 20.40 -8.14
C SER A 199 -1.18 19.95 -6.68
N GLU A 200 -0.53 18.82 -6.38
CA GLU A 200 -0.60 18.15 -5.09
C GLU A 200 0.63 17.25 -4.91
N ILE A 201 1.12 17.11 -3.67
CA ILE A 201 2.15 16.15 -3.29
C ILE A 201 1.59 15.18 -2.25
N LEU A 202 1.72 13.88 -2.51
CA LEU A 202 1.47 12.81 -1.56
C LEU A 202 2.83 12.19 -1.22
N LEU A 203 3.36 12.53 -0.05
CA LEU A 203 4.68 12.10 0.40
C LEU A 203 4.58 10.91 1.35
N LEU A 204 5.15 9.78 0.93
CA LEU A 204 5.42 8.60 1.74
C LEU A 204 6.94 8.38 1.78
N GLY A 205 7.62 9.16 2.60
CA GLY A 205 9.08 9.16 2.71
C GLY A 205 9.65 10.54 3.03
N MET A 206 10.73 10.91 2.37
CA MET A 206 11.49 12.12 2.68
C MET A 206 11.70 12.99 1.45
N ILE A 207 11.50 14.29 1.61
CA ILE A 207 11.95 15.30 0.64
C ILE A 207 13.06 16.12 1.29
N ARG A 208 14.15 16.34 0.53
CA ARG A 208 15.22 17.29 0.85
C ARG A 208 15.19 18.43 -0.15
N ALA A 209 15.05 19.66 0.34
CA ALA A 209 15.10 20.87 -0.47
C ALA A 209 16.51 21.49 -0.41
N GLU A 210 17.22 21.56 -1.54
CA GLU A 210 18.56 22.16 -1.57
C GLU A 210 18.53 23.68 -1.34
N ASP A 211 17.45 24.37 -1.75
CA ASP A 211 17.16 25.74 -1.31
C ASP A 211 16.07 25.72 -0.21
N GLN A 212 16.40 26.26 0.97
CA GLN A 212 15.49 26.34 2.11
C GLN A 212 14.19 27.09 1.78
N LYS A 213 14.19 27.99 0.78
CA LYS A 213 12.98 28.70 0.33
C LYS A 213 11.92 27.78 -0.27
N LEU A 214 12.29 26.56 -0.69
CA LEU A 214 11.34 25.59 -1.23
C LEU A 214 10.53 24.88 -0.14
N VAL A 215 11.05 24.80 1.09
CA VAL A 215 10.40 24.03 2.17
C VAL A 215 8.95 24.47 2.41
N PRO A 216 8.62 25.78 2.55
CA PRO A 216 7.24 26.20 2.74
C PRO A 216 6.34 25.89 1.54
N ALA A 217 6.86 25.95 0.31
CA ALA A 217 6.09 25.64 -0.89
C ALA A 217 5.78 24.13 -0.97
N LEU A 218 6.78 23.28 -0.70
CA LEU A 218 6.62 21.83 -0.64
C LEU A 218 5.62 21.43 0.46
N GLN A 219 5.73 22.02 1.64
CA GLN A 219 4.78 21.78 2.75
C GLN A 219 3.35 22.20 2.37
N ALA A 220 3.18 23.37 1.73
CA ALA A 220 1.86 23.85 1.33
C ALA A 220 1.21 23.00 0.23
N LEU A 221 2.00 22.42 -0.68
CA LEU A 221 1.53 21.52 -1.75
C LEU A 221 1.32 20.08 -1.26
N THR A 222 1.90 19.70 -0.12
CA THR A 222 1.80 18.34 0.41
C THR A 222 0.51 18.15 1.20
N THR A 223 -0.42 17.36 0.65
CA THR A 223 -1.72 17.09 1.28
C THR A 223 -1.74 15.79 2.08
N LEU A 224 -0.77 14.91 1.85
CA LEU A 224 -0.47 13.76 2.69
C LEU A 224 1.04 13.73 2.96
N GLN A 225 1.42 13.75 4.23
CA GLN A 225 2.81 13.62 4.66
C GLN A 225 2.97 12.46 5.64
N GLN A 226 3.51 11.35 5.15
CA GLN A 226 4.05 10.26 5.96
C GLN A 226 5.57 10.27 5.83
N GLY A 227 6.21 11.04 6.72
CA GLY A 227 7.66 11.26 6.76
C GLY A 227 7.99 12.74 6.89
N ALA A 228 9.03 13.22 6.21
CA ALA A 228 9.60 14.54 6.48
C ALA A 228 9.96 15.33 5.22
N ILE A 229 9.74 16.65 5.30
CA ILE A 229 10.27 17.62 4.34
C ILE A 229 11.32 18.43 5.09
N LEU A 230 12.57 18.32 4.65
CA LEU A 230 13.72 18.91 5.33
C LEU A 230 14.47 19.85 4.37
N PRO A 231 15.09 20.93 4.86
CA PRO A 231 16.16 21.55 4.11
C PRO A 231 17.30 20.53 3.92
N ALA A 232 18.05 20.64 2.82
CA ALA A 232 19.31 19.93 2.72
C ALA A 232 20.17 20.37 3.90
N SER A 233 20.58 19.42 4.75
CA SER A 233 21.55 19.69 5.80
C SER A 233 22.80 20.29 5.14
N GLY A 234 23.39 21.32 5.74
CA GLY A 234 24.71 21.79 5.33
C GLY A 234 25.71 20.62 5.31
N PRO A 235 26.82 20.72 4.58
CA PRO A 235 27.83 19.67 4.55
C PRO A 235 28.35 19.42 5.97
N GLY A 236 27.82 18.39 6.66
CA GLY A 236 28.15 18.11 8.06
C GLY A 236 27.22 17.15 8.81
N ASP A 237 25.91 17.13 8.54
CA ASP A 237 24.99 16.31 9.33
C ASP A 237 24.77 14.93 8.67
N GLY A 238 25.64 14.00 9.02
CA GLY A 238 25.68 12.64 8.51
C GLY A 238 24.42 11.81 8.80
N LEU A 239 24.12 10.93 7.85
CA LEU A 239 23.00 9.99 7.75
C LEU A 239 22.82 8.95 8.89
N ASN A 240 23.61 8.98 9.96
CA ASN A 240 23.69 7.86 10.92
C ASN A 240 22.82 8.00 12.18
N ASP A 241 22.22 9.17 12.46
CA ASP A 241 21.59 9.39 13.76
C ASP A 241 20.11 8.97 13.86
N TRP A 242 19.44 8.67 12.75
CA TRP A 242 17.99 8.36 12.78
C TRP A 242 17.67 6.86 12.72
N PHE A 243 18.40 6.06 11.94
CA PHE A 243 18.15 4.61 11.85
C PHE A 243 18.76 3.80 13.01
N GLY A 244 19.50 4.43 13.93
CA GLY A 244 20.12 3.79 15.09
C GLY A 244 19.29 3.81 16.38
N ARG A 245 18.08 4.38 16.36
CA ARG A 245 17.20 4.42 17.52
C ARG A 245 15.77 4.07 17.10
N HIS A 246 15.44 2.79 17.06
CA HIS A 246 14.15 2.20 17.47
C HIS A 246 14.21 0.69 17.34
#